data_AF-A0A124BWX2-F1
#
_entry.id   AF-A0A124BWX2-F1
#
_cell.length_a   1.000
_cell.length_b   1.000
_cell.length_c   1.000
_cell.angle_alpha   90.00
_cell.angle_beta   90.00
_cell.angle_gamma   90.00
#
_symmetry.space_group_name_H-M   'P 1'
#
loop_
_entity.id
_entity.type
_entity.pdbx_description
1 polymer ?
#
loop_
_entity_poly.entity_id
_entity_poly.type
_entity_poly.pdbx_seq_one_letter_code
_entity_poly.pdbx_strand_id
1 'polypeptide(L)'
;MGHLFVLLVVNSFTVFFLMILLGRTIWSMSINMTTIEEWEIERHQTLVRRSRHFGGYLTGPGGVRIRIKKQEFPYDIGIWSNIKAGMGGTANVLSWFWPLARTPDRRTGLEFEVNDFEDPNVTWPPPDPDRIPVTARTVMDDVEPQTPAIYGRTDDSPSGAPRASQEIRRRKRFHDRAQEEINQSGSSRESSPGYSTEPEDGEEGWKNSEGERLRDFGVEEDVEFYEEDIPLAILMQQKAQRQ
;
A
#
# COMPACT_ATOMS: atom_id res chain seq x y z
N MET A 1 -11.08 -17.29 -47.51
CA MET A 1 -10.06 -18.05 -46.75
C MET A 1 -9.24 -17.16 -45.82
N GLY A 2 -8.57 -16.10 -46.29
CA GLY A 2 -7.77 -15.20 -45.42
C GLY A 2 -8.55 -14.58 -44.25
N HIS A 3 -9.78 -14.12 -44.48
CA HIS A 3 -10.63 -13.57 -43.42
C HIS A 3 -10.99 -14.59 -42.32
N LEU A 4 -11.31 -15.83 -42.70
CA LEU A 4 -11.60 -16.90 -41.74
C LEU A 4 -10.38 -17.28 -40.92
N PHE A 5 -9.20 -17.30 -41.54
CA PHE A 5 -7.93 -17.55 -40.85
C PHE A 5 -7.63 -16.44 -39.83
N VAL A 6 -7.77 -15.17 -40.22
CA VAL A 6 -7.58 -14.03 -39.30
C VAL A 6 -8.58 -14.09 -38.13
N LEU A 7 -9.86 -14.35 -38.40
CA LEU A 7 -10.87 -14.50 -37.35
C LEU A 7 -10.52 -15.64 -36.39
N LEU A 8 -10.07 -16.78 -36.90
CA LEU A 8 -9.67 -17.92 -36.07
C LEU A 8 -8.51 -17.53 -35.15
N VAL A 9 -7.44 -16.94 -35.71
CA VAL A 9 -6.26 -16.55 -34.94
C VAL A 9 -6.61 -15.53 -33.87
N VAL A 10 -7.33 -14.46 -34.23
CA VAL A 10 -7.74 -13.42 -33.27
C VAL A 10 -8.64 -14.01 -32.19
N ASN A 11 -9.64 -14.81 -32.57
CA ASN A 11 -10.56 -15.41 -31.60
C ASN A 11 -9.84 -16.38 -30.64
N SER A 12 -8.86 -17.16 -31.14
CA SER A 12 -8.03 -18.02 -30.30
C SER A 12 -7.23 -17.23 -29.27
N PHE A 13 -6.60 -16.12 -29.68
CA PHE A 13 -5.89 -15.25 -28.73
C PHE A 13 -6.83 -14.59 -27.73
N THR A 14 -7.99 -14.08 -28.17
CA THR A 14 -8.95 -13.48 -27.24
C THR A 14 -9.47 -14.49 -26.23
N VAL A 15 -9.83 -15.71 -26.66
CA VAL A 15 -10.24 -16.78 -25.75
C VAL A 15 -9.11 -17.15 -24.79
N PHE A 16 -7.86 -17.22 -25.27
CA PHE A 16 -6.70 -17.50 -24.43
C PHE A 16 -6.51 -16.46 -23.32
N PHE A 17 -6.53 -15.17 -23.65
CA PHE A 17 -6.42 -14.11 -22.65
C PHE A 17 -7.62 -14.10 -21.68
N LEU A 18 -8.84 -14.31 -22.19
CA LEU A 18 -10.04 -14.42 -21.35
C LEU A 18 -9.97 -15.63 -20.41
N MET A 19 -9.35 -16.74 -20.82
CA MET A 19 -9.14 -17.91 -19.96
C MET A 19 -8.17 -17.62 -18.82
N ILE A 20 -7.09 -16.88 -19.09
CA ILE A 20 -6.15 -16.44 -18.05
C ILE A 20 -6.86 -15.53 -17.04
N LEU A 21 -7.61 -14.54 -17.54
CA LEU A 21 -8.39 -13.64 -16.68
C LEU A 21 -9.43 -14.41 -15.87
N LEU A 22 -10.13 -15.37 -16.49
CA LEU A 22 -11.11 -16.21 -15.81
C LEU A 22 -10.45 -17.00 -14.67
N GLY A 23 -9.33 -17.67 -14.93
CA GLY A 23 -8.58 -18.37 -13.89
C GLY A 23 -8.18 -17.46 -12.73
N ARG A 24 -7.70 -16.25 -13.05
CA ARG A 24 -7.35 -15.23 -12.04
C ARG A 24 -8.56 -14.78 -11.21
N THR A 25 -9.72 -14.59 -11.84
CA THR A 25 -10.96 -14.22 -11.14
C THR A 25 -11.50 -15.35 -10.27
N ILE A 26 -11.43 -16.60 -10.72
CA ILE A 26 -11.84 -17.78 -9.94
C ILE A 26 -10.94 -17.93 -8.72
N TRP A 27 -9.63 -17.73 -8.87
CA TRP A 27 -8.69 -17.78 -7.75
C TRP A 27 -9.01 -16.71 -6.70
N SER A 28 -9.17 -15.45 -7.13
CA SER A 28 -9.58 -14.35 -6.24
C SER A 28 -10.90 -14.63 -5.52
N MET A 29 -11.89 -15.14 -6.25
CA MET A 29 -13.19 -15.49 -5.68
C MET A 29 -13.11 -16.65 -4.69
N SER A 30 -12.21 -17.62 -4.91
CA SER A 30 -12.07 -18.78 -4.03
C SER A 30 -11.50 -18.40 -2.66
N ILE A 31 -10.74 -17.32 -2.56
CA ILE A 31 -10.14 -16.79 -1.32
C ILE A 31 -10.95 -15.58 -0.78
N ASN A 32 -12.00 -15.17 -1.50
CA ASN A 32 -12.80 -13.97 -1.22
C ASN A 32 -11.95 -12.70 -1.12
N MET A 33 -11.06 -12.53 -2.09
CA MET A 33 -9.99 -11.54 -2.03
C MET A 33 -9.99 -10.67 -3.27
N THR A 34 -10.11 -9.35 -3.05
CA THR A 34 -10.06 -8.34 -4.10
C THR A 34 -8.63 -8.06 -4.51
N THR A 35 -8.46 -7.50 -5.71
CA THR A 35 -7.14 -7.06 -6.17
C THR A 35 -6.53 -6.02 -5.23
N ILE A 36 -7.31 -5.12 -4.63
CA ILE A 36 -6.75 -4.10 -3.72
C ILE A 36 -6.21 -4.76 -2.44
N GLU A 37 -6.93 -5.73 -1.89
CA GLU A 37 -6.49 -6.48 -0.71
C GLU A 37 -5.24 -7.32 -0.99
N GLU A 38 -5.05 -7.79 -2.21
CA GLU A 38 -3.81 -8.48 -2.61
C GLU A 38 -2.58 -7.63 -2.48
N TRP A 39 -2.67 -6.41 -2.97
CA TRP A 39 -1.57 -5.47 -2.88
C TRP A 39 -1.34 -5.07 -1.43
N GLU A 40 -2.39 -5.00 -0.61
CA GLU A 40 -2.28 -4.72 0.82
C GLU A 40 -1.62 -5.89 1.59
N ILE A 41 -1.96 -7.14 1.27
CA ILE A 41 -1.30 -8.32 1.85
C ILE A 41 0.18 -8.33 1.49
N GLU A 42 0.53 -8.17 0.22
CA GLU A 42 1.93 -8.17 -0.24
C GLU A 42 2.75 -7.06 0.45
N ARG A 43 2.13 -5.89 0.61
CA ARG A 43 2.74 -4.78 1.33
C ARG A 43 2.95 -5.09 2.80
N HIS A 44 1.94 -5.62 3.49
CA HIS A 44 2.06 -6.01 4.89
C HIS A 44 3.13 -7.09 5.09
N GLN A 45 3.20 -8.08 4.20
CA GLN A 45 4.27 -9.08 4.21
C GLN A 45 5.65 -8.45 4.08
N THR A 46 5.79 -7.42 3.24
CA THR A 46 7.03 -6.66 3.08
C THR A 46 7.38 -5.90 4.36
N LEU A 47 6.40 -5.24 5.00
CA LEU A 47 6.59 -4.56 6.28
C LEU A 47 6.97 -5.53 7.41
N VAL A 48 6.40 -6.73 7.44
CA VAL A 48 6.75 -7.78 8.40
C VAL A 48 8.18 -8.29 8.17
N ARG A 49 8.61 -8.46 6.91
CA ARG A 49 10.00 -8.84 6.62
C ARG A 49 10.98 -7.76 7.08
N ARG A 50 10.65 -6.49 6.79
CA ARG A 50 11.45 -5.34 7.26
C ARG A 50 11.49 -5.27 8.78
N SER A 51 10.35 -5.43 9.45
CA SER A 51 10.30 -5.36 10.93
C SER A 51 11.15 -6.45 11.55
N ARG A 52 11.19 -7.66 10.99
CA ARG A 52 12.05 -8.76 11.47
C ARG A 52 13.54 -8.43 11.39
N HIS A 53 13.97 -7.67 10.39
CA HIS A 53 15.36 -7.22 10.28
C HIS A 53 15.72 -6.23 11.42
N PHE A 54 14.81 -5.31 11.74
CA PHE A 54 14.98 -4.31 12.81
C PHE A 54 14.53 -4.79 14.20
N GLY A 55 14.61 -6.09 14.49
CA GLY A 55 14.29 -6.62 15.81
C GLY A 55 12.80 -6.62 16.19
N GLY A 56 11.91 -6.55 15.19
CA GLY A 56 10.45 -6.64 15.32
C GLY A 56 9.70 -5.31 15.34
N TYR A 57 10.40 -4.17 15.20
CA TYR A 57 9.79 -2.84 15.24
C TYR A 57 10.13 -2.05 13.98
N LEU A 58 9.17 -1.25 13.50
CA LEU A 58 9.43 -0.22 12.49
C LEU A 58 9.24 1.16 13.11
N THR A 59 10.14 2.08 12.76
CA THR A 59 10.08 3.47 13.20
C THR A 59 9.19 4.26 12.26
N GLY A 60 8.05 4.70 12.77
CA GLY A 60 7.19 5.67 12.11
C GLY A 60 7.69 7.10 12.31
N PRO A 61 7.16 8.06 11.54
CA PRO A 61 7.56 9.45 11.63
C PRO A 61 7.21 10.03 13.03
N GLY A 62 8.13 10.82 13.60
CA GLY A 62 8.06 11.28 14.99
C GLY A 62 8.65 10.31 16.01
N GLY A 63 9.44 9.31 15.57
CA GLY A 63 10.14 8.37 16.46
C GLY A 63 9.24 7.28 17.08
N VAL A 64 7.99 7.17 16.62
CA VAL A 64 7.03 6.20 17.14
C VAL A 64 7.41 4.81 16.65
N ARG A 65 7.79 3.91 17.56
CA ARG A 65 8.10 2.52 17.22
C ARG A 65 6.82 1.68 17.22
N ILE A 66 6.53 1.06 16.09
CA ILE A 66 5.34 0.21 15.91
C ILE A 66 5.80 -1.22 15.71
N ARG A 67 5.25 -2.11 16.52
CA ARG A 67 5.51 -3.54 16.39
C ARG A 67 4.59 -4.11 15.32
N ILE A 68 5.17 -4.53 14.19
CA ILE A 68 4.40 -5.14 13.11
C ILE A 68 4.44 -6.65 13.29
N LYS A 69 3.26 -7.24 13.47
CA LYS A 69 3.05 -8.68 13.50
C LYS A 69 2.46 -9.13 12.17
N LYS A 70 2.77 -10.37 11.76
CA LYS A 70 2.06 -11.01 10.65
C LYS A 70 0.59 -11.12 11.04
N GLN A 71 -0.29 -10.70 10.15
CA GLN A 71 -1.75 -10.81 10.28
C GLN A 71 -2.26 -11.63 9.11
N GLU A 72 -3.15 -12.58 9.38
CA GLU A 72 -3.82 -13.35 8.32
C GLU A 72 -5.02 -12.59 7.72
N PHE A 73 -5.42 -12.95 6.50
CA PHE A 73 -6.50 -12.27 5.78
C PHE A 73 -7.88 -12.60 6.41
N PRO A 74 -8.69 -11.59 6.77
CA PRO A 74 -9.90 -11.82 7.58
C PRO A 74 -11.12 -12.31 6.80
N TYR A 75 -11.21 -12.09 5.48
CA TYR A 75 -12.43 -12.36 4.71
C TYR A 75 -12.47 -13.74 4.05
N ASP A 76 -11.45 -14.57 4.25
CA ASP A 76 -11.47 -15.97 3.82
C ASP A 76 -12.26 -16.83 4.82
N ILE A 77 -13.50 -17.16 4.45
CA ILE A 77 -14.44 -17.99 5.23
C ILE A 77 -14.59 -19.40 4.65
N GLY A 78 -13.67 -19.79 3.75
CA GLY A 78 -13.64 -21.09 3.08
C GLY A 78 -14.21 -21.08 1.66
N ILE A 79 -13.63 -21.92 0.79
CA ILE A 79 -13.81 -21.90 -0.68
C ILE A 79 -15.27 -21.81 -1.14
N TRP A 80 -16.16 -22.66 -0.59
CA TRP A 80 -17.56 -22.65 -1.02
C TRP A 80 -18.33 -21.42 -0.54
N SER A 81 -18.08 -20.99 0.70
CA SER A 81 -18.70 -19.80 1.29
C SER A 81 -18.23 -18.53 0.57
N ASN A 82 -16.94 -18.47 0.23
CA ASN A 82 -16.32 -17.41 -0.56
C ASN A 82 -16.97 -17.29 -1.95
N ILE A 83 -17.08 -18.40 -2.69
CA ILE A 83 -17.73 -18.42 -4.01
C ILE A 83 -19.20 -18.02 -3.89
N LYS A 84 -19.93 -18.54 -2.89
CA LYS A 84 -21.32 -18.17 -2.64
C LYS A 84 -21.46 -16.68 -2.36
N ALA A 85 -20.57 -16.09 -1.56
CA ALA A 85 -20.55 -14.66 -1.27
C ALA A 85 -20.31 -13.84 -2.56
N GLY A 86 -19.33 -14.23 -3.37
CA GLY A 86 -19.03 -13.61 -4.66
C GLY A 86 -20.18 -13.70 -5.67
N MET A 87 -20.96 -14.78 -5.63
CA MET A 87 -22.09 -15.04 -6.54
C MET A 87 -23.45 -14.54 -6.00
N GLY A 88 -23.42 -13.55 -5.10
CA GLY A 88 -24.62 -12.87 -4.60
C GLY A 88 -25.32 -13.60 -3.44
N GLY A 89 -24.60 -14.43 -2.68
CA GLY A 89 -25.10 -15.11 -1.49
C GLY A 89 -26.00 -16.33 -1.77
N THR A 90 -26.17 -16.72 -3.04
CA THR A 90 -27.05 -17.83 -3.42
C THR A 90 -26.25 -19.10 -3.70
N ALA A 91 -26.75 -20.25 -3.26
CA ALA A 91 -26.16 -21.56 -3.57
C ALA A 91 -26.61 -22.10 -4.95
N ASN A 92 -27.41 -21.32 -5.68
CA ASN A 92 -28.00 -21.71 -6.95
C ASN A 92 -27.02 -21.43 -8.09
N VAL A 93 -26.23 -22.44 -8.46
CA VAL A 93 -25.20 -22.34 -9.52
C VAL A 93 -25.79 -21.86 -10.85
N LEU A 94 -27.01 -22.26 -11.19
CA LEU A 94 -27.67 -21.84 -12.43
C LEU A 94 -27.97 -20.34 -12.47
N SER A 95 -28.28 -19.72 -11.32
CA SER A 95 -28.51 -18.27 -11.28
C SER A 95 -27.23 -17.46 -11.37
N TRP A 96 -26.06 -18.05 -11.08
CA TRP A 96 -24.78 -17.34 -11.19
C TRP A 96 -24.46 -16.93 -12.62
N PHE A 97 -24.88 -17.74 -13.60
CA PHE A 97 -24.70 -17.46 -15.02
C PHE A 97 -25.84 -16.60 -15.61
N TRP A 98 -26.83 -16.21 -14.80
CA TRP A 98 -27.98 -15.46 -15.27
C TRP A 98 -27.76 -13.96 -15.02
N PRO A 99 -27.51 -13.14 -16.07
CA PRO A 99 -27.14 -11.73 -15.91
C PRO A 99 -28.27 -10.86 -15.34
N LEU A 100 -29.52 -11.34 -15.39
CA LEU A 100 -30.70 -10.66 -14.84
C LEU A 100 -31.11 -11.24 -13.48
N ALA A 101 -30.21 -11.96 -12.80
CA ALA A 101 -30.48 -12.50 -11.48
C ALA A 101 -30.61 -11.37 -10.46
N ARG A 102 -31.38 -11.61 -9.41
CA ARG A 102 -31.55 -10.64 -8.34
C ARG A 102 -30.22 -10.43 -7.63
N THR A 103 -29.72 -9.20 -7.64
CA THR A 103 -28.53 -8.83 -6.89
C THR A 103 -28.85 -8.75 -5.38
N PRO A 104 -27.86 -8.94 -4.51
CA PRO A 104 -27.98 -8.63 -3.08
C PRO A 104 -28.45 -7.19 -2.85
N ASP A 105 -29.02 -6.94 -1.67
CA ASP A 105 -29.44 -5.59 -1.29
C ASP A 105 -28.22 -4.66 -1.16
N ARG A 106 -28.39 -3.38 -1.50
CA ARG A 106 -27.29 -2.40 -1.50
C ARG A 106 -26.72 -2.13 -0.11
N ARG A 107 -27.50 -2.46 0.92
CA ARG A 107 -27.14 -2.27 2.33
C ARG A 107 -26.13 -3.30 2.83
N THR A 108 -25.99 -4.44 2.15
CA THR A 108 -25.18 -5.58 2.59
C THR A 108 -23.69 -5.44 2.25
N GLY A 109 -23.25 -4.32 1.68
CA GLY A 109 -21.86 -4.13 1.22
C GLY A 109 -20.91 -3.47 2.22
N LEU A 110 -21.36 -3.21 3.46
CA LEU A 110 -20.54 -2.58 4.51
C LEU A 110 -20.04 -3.57 5.56
N GLU A 111 -20.73 -4.70 5.70
CA GLU A 111 -20.44 -5.73 6.69
C GLU A 111 -20.19 -7.03 5.93
N PHE A 112 -19.03 -7.62 6.18
CA PHE A 112 -18.64 -8.89 5.60
C PHE A 112 -18.42 -9.90 6.73
N GLU A 113 -18.67 -11.17 6.43
CA GLU A 113 -18.35 -12.25 7.34
C GLU A 113 -16.82 -12.32 7.49
N VAL A 114 -16.37 -12.38 8.74
CA VAL A 114 -14.96 -12.39 9.11
C VAL A 114 -14.65 -13.77 9.70
N ASN A 115 -13.47 -14.29 9.41
CA ASN A 115 -12.98 -15.52 10.02
C ASN A 115 -12.52 -15.31 11.47
N ASP A 116 -12.43 -16.42 12.21
CA ASP A 116 -12.02 -16.42 13.62
C ASP A 116 -10.51 -16.70 13.79
N PHE A 117 -9.67 -16.41 12.78
CA PHE A 117 -8.24 -16.73 12.83
C PHE A 117 -7.41 -15.74 13.67
N GLU A 118 -7.82 -14.47 13.69
CA GLU A 118 -7.13 -13.39 14.40
C GLU A 118 -7.98 -12.85 15.56
N ASP A 119 -7.33 -12.15 16.49
CA ASP A 119 -8.05 -11.50 17.59
C ASP A 119 -9.05 -10.45 17.05
N PRO A 120 -10.31 -10.40 17.54
CA PRO A 120 -11.32 -9.44 17.07
C PRO A 120 -10.96 -7.96 17.27
N ASN A 121 -9.95 -7.69 18.10
CA ASN A 121 -9.45 -6.34 18.35
C ASN A 121 -8.45 -5.86 17.29
N VAL A 122 -8.02 -6.73 16.36
CA VAL A 122 -7.09 -6.37 15.31
C VAL A 122 -7.87 -5.76 14.13
N THR A 123 -7.45 -4.59 13.68
CA THR A 123 -8.09 -3.91 12.56
C THR A 123 -7.47 -4.38 11.24
N TRP A 124 -8.32 -4.57 10.22
CA TRP A 124 -7.92 -4.72 8.83
C TRP A 124 -8.38 -3.47 8.03
N PRO A 125 -7.56 -2.90 7.15
CA PRO A 125 -6.18 -3.27 6.84
C PRO A 125 -5.20 -2.94 7.98
N PRO A 126 -4.02 -3.60 8.04
CA PRO A 126 -3.01 -3.31 9.03
C PRO A 126 -2.55 -1.84 8.96
N PRO A 127 -2.33 -1.15 10.10
CA PRO A 127 -1.91 0.23 10.09
C PRO A 127 -0.48 0.38 9.57
N ASP A 128 -0.34 1.04 8.43
CA ASP A 128 0.96 1.35 7.83
C ASP A 128 1.75 2.37 8.67
N PRO A 129 3.02 2.08 9.05
CA PRO A 129 3.86 3.06 9.75
C PRO A 129 4.09 4.33 8.90
N ASP A 130 4.14 4.19 7.58
CA ASP A 130 4.40 5.29 6.65
C ASP A 130 3.17 6.18 6.40
N ARG A 131 1.96 5.70 6.69
CA ARG A 131 0.72 6.47 6.46
C ARG A 131 0.25 7.24 7.68
N ILE A 132 0.81 6.96 8.86
CA ILE A 132 0.43 7.65 10.09
C ILE A 132 0.67 9.15 9.91
N PRO A 133 -0.37 9.99 10.09
CA PRO A 133 -0.18 11.42 10.02
C PRO A 133 0.79 11.82 11.12
N VAL A 134 1.84 12.55 10.74
CA VAL A 134 2.62 13.31 11.72
C VAL A 134 1.65 14.34 12.28
N THR A 135 1.01 14.00 13.41
CA THR A 135 0.40 15.05 14.21
C THR A 135 1.54 15.99 14.51
N ALA A 136 1.44 17.24 14.06
CA ALA A 136 2.34 18.29 14.48
C ALA A 136 2.08 18.51 15.98
N ARG A 137 2.54 17.58 16.80
CA ARG A 137 2.62 17.78 18.24
C ARG A 137 3.77 18.75 18.40
N THR A 138 3.36 19.98 18.68
CA THR A 138 4.11 21.01 19.39
C THR A 138 5.31 20.41 20.09
N VAL A 139 6.50 20.87 19.70
CA VAL A 139 7.73 20.74 20.46
C VAL A 139 7.46 21.32 21.85
N MET A 140 7.04 20.49 22.80
CA MET A 140 7.08 20.82 24.23
C MET A 140 7.36 19.55 25.03
N ASP A 141 8.57 19.56 25.58
CA ASP A 141 9.12 18.89 26.78
C ASP A 141 8.99 17.38 26.95
N ASP A 142 10.17 16.73 26.93
CA ASP A 142 10.70 15.81 27.95
C ASP A 142 9.69 14.96 28.74
N VAL A 143 8.89 14.16 28.03
CA VAL A 143 8.20 13.01 28.62
C VAL A 143 8.55 11.77 27.81
N GLU A 144 9.15 10.80 28.51
CA GLU A 144 9.47 9.44 28.11
C GLU A 144 8.47 8.86 27.08
N PRO A 145 8.94 8.22 25.98
CA PRO A 145 8.05 7.77 24.90
C PRO A 145 7.21 6.59 25.36
N GLN A 146 6.06 6.88 25.97
CA GLN A 146 5.01 5.91 26.15
C GLN A 146 4.47 5.55 24.78
N THR A 147 4.69 4.30 24.38
CA THR A 147 4.11 3.68 23.19
C THR A 147 2.61 3.97 23.15
N PRO A 148 2.08 4.70 22.16
CA PRO A 148 0.65 4.73 21.97
C PRO A 148 0.24 3.32 21.52
N ALA A 149 -0.47 2.61 22.39
CA ALA A 149 -1.19 1.41 21.98
C ALA A 149 -2.26 1.85 20.99
N ILE A 150 -1.97 1.74 19.69
CA ILE A 150 -2.88 2.07 18.59
C ILE A 150 -4.05 1.07 18.51
N TYR A 151 -4.07 0.04 19.37
CA TYR A 151 -5.23 -0.82 19.57
C TYR A 151 -6.12 -0.28 20.70
N GLY A 152 -7.26 0.31 20.31
CA GLY A 152 -8.44 0.36 21.16
C GLY A 152 -8.65 1.59 22.05
N ARG A 153 -8.67 2.81 21.47
CA ARG A 153 -9.32 3.94 22.15
C ARG A 153 -9.97 4.94 21.18
N THR A 154 -11.29 4.83 21.04
CA THR A 154 -12.15 5.89 20.50
C THR A 154 -12.37 6.93 21.59
N ASP A 155 -11.50 7.93 21.67
CA ASP A 155 -11.77 9.14 22.45
C ASP A 155 -12.41 10.19 21.52
N ASP A 156 -13.72 10.37 21.67
CA ASP A 156 -14.48 11.50 21.14
C ASP A 156 -14.00 12.80 21.83
N SER A 157 -13.29 13.66 21.09
CA SER A 157 -13.05 15.04 21.53
C SER A 157 -13.02 16.01 20.34
N PRO A 158 -13.86 17.06 20.32
CA PRO A 158 -13.96 17.96 19.18
C PRO A 158 -12.90 19.06 19.31
N SER A 159 -11.76 18.89 18.66
CA SER A 159 -10.74 19.94 18.55
C SER A 159 -10.88 20.68 17.21
N GLY A 160 -11.63 21.78 17.23
CA GLY A 160 -11.68 22.74 16.15
C GLY A 160 -10.37 23.53 16.05
N ALA A 161 -9.54 23.21 15.06
CA ALA A 161 -8.41 24.03 14.66
C ALA A 161 -8.72 24.72 13.31
N PRO A 162 -8.39 26.01 13.14
CA PRO A 162 -8.71 26.75 11.92
C PRO A 162 -7.89 26.22 10.74
N ARG A 163 -8.57 26.00 9.62
CA ARG A 163 -7.99 25.60 8.32
C ARG A 163 -7.12 26.73 7.76
N ALA A 164 -5.89 26.87 8.27
CA ALA A 164 -4.84 27.58 7.55
C ALA A 164 -4.45 26.73 6.34
N SER A 165 -4.40 27.36 5.17
CA SER A 165 -4.10 26.78 3.86
C SER A 165 -2.93 25.78 3.90
N GLN A 166 -3.28 24.50 4.05
CA GLN A 166 -2.35 23.40 3.85
C GLN A 166 -2.08 23.30 2.35
N GLU A 167 -1.00 23.94 1.92
CA GLU A 167 -0.37 23.63 0.65
C GLU A 167 -0.11 22.12 0.65
N ILE A 168 -0.73 21.40 -0.29
CA ILE A 168 -0.62 19.94 -0.39
C ILE A 168 0.82 19.62 -0.79
N ARG A 169 1.70 19.50 0.20
CA ARG A 169 3.06 18.99 -0.01
C ARG A 169 2.94 17.51 -0.30
N ARG A 170 3.21 17.13 -1.56
CA ARG A 170 3.42 15.72 -1.92
C ARG A 170 4.54 15.17 -1.05
N ARG A 171 4.29 14.01 -0.43
CA ARG A 171 5.28 13.33 0.41
C ARG A 171 6.43 12.86 -0.48
N LYS A 172 7.65 13.22 -0.10
CA LYS A 172 8.86 12.67 -0.68
C LYS A 172 9.10 11.25 -0.17
N ARG A 173 9.85 10.43 -0.93
CA ARG A 173 10.16 9.03 -0.58
C ARG A 173 11.03 8.97 0.68
N PHE A 174 11.21 7.78 1.26
CA PHE A 174 11.97 7.61 2.50
C PHE A 174 13.43 8.09 2.33
N HIS A 175 14.11 7.69 1.25
CA HIS A 175 15.42 8.21 0.84
C HIS A 175 15.50 9.74 0.82
N ASP A 176 14.57 10.42 0.17
CA ASP A 176 14.59 11.89 0.09
C ASP A 176 14.56 12.56 1.47
N ARG A 177 13.85 11.92 2.43
CA ARG A 177 13.72 12.41 3.79
C ARG A 177 14.96 12.08 4.63
N ALA A 178 15.48 10.87 4.51
CA ALA A 178 16.71 10.45 5.18
C ALA A 178 17.90 11.29 4.70
N GLN A 179 18.00 11.55 3.40
CA GLN A 179 19.00 12.43 2.81
C GLN A 179 18.84 13.89 3.28
N GLU A 180 17.62 14.41 3.39
CA GLU A 180 17.36 15.74 3.96
C GLU A 180 17.75 15.84 5.43
N GLU A 181 17.51 14.81 6.25
CA GLU A 181 17.93 14.77 7.65
C GLU A 181 19.46 14.72 7.78
N ILE A 182 20.15 13.97 6.91
CA ILE A 182 21.61 13.93 6.83
C ILE A 182 22.16 15.30 6.39
N ASN A 183 21.55 15.92 5.37
CA ASN A 183 21.97 17.24 4.88
C ASN A 183 21.71 18.36 5.89
N GLN A 184 20.62 18.29 6.66
CA GLN A 184 20.33 19.26 7.72
C GLN A 184 21.26 19.10 8.94
N SER A 185 21.65 17.87 9.27
CA SER A 185 22.62 17.60 10.34
C SER A 185 24.08 17.85 9.95
N GLY A 186 24.39 17.89 8.64
CA GLY A 186 25.72 18.15 8.08
C GLY A 186 26.18 19.61 8.04
N SER A 187 25.34 20.59 8.39
CA SER A 187 25.67 22.03 8.28
C SER A 187 26.63 22.56 9.37
N SER A 188 27.20 21.70 10.22
CA SER A 188 28.17 22.12 11.23
C SER A 188 29.24 21.06 11.48
N ARG A 189 30.20 20.93 10.56
CA ARG A 189 31.67 20.88 10.80
C ARG A 189 32.43 20.43 9.54
N GLU A 190 33.56 21.09 9.31
CA GLU A 190 34.50 20.85 8.20
C GLU A 190 35.12 19.44 8.19
N SER A 191 35.22 18.91 6.97
CA SER A 191 36.13 17.92 6.38
C SER A 191 36.86 16.85 7.23
N SER A 192 36.63 15.59 6.84
CA SER A 192 37.69 14.59 6.62
C SER A 192 37.21 13.53 5.61
N PRO A 193 38.04 13.03 4.65
CA PRO A 193 37.63 12.05 3.65
C PRO A 193 37.67 10.65 4.27
N GLY A 194 36.70 10.36 5.13
CA GLY A 194 36.47 9.03 5.66
C GLY A 194 35.53 8.29 4.73
N TYR A 195 35.98 7.12 4.27
CA TYR A 195 35.18 6.03 3.70
C TYR A 195 33.68 6.25 3.91
N SER A 196 32.95 6.42 2.81
CA SER A 196 31.49 6.40 2.80
C SER A 196 31.02 5.06 3.36
N THR A 197 30.84 5.00 4.68
CA THR A 197 29.87 4.11 5.28
C THR A 197 28.53 4.66 4.80
N GLU A 198 28.10 4.18 3.64
CA GLU A 198 26.68 4.20 3.32
C GLU A 198 25.96 3.72 4.58
N PRO A 199 24.93 4.42 5.07
CA PRO A 199 24.16 3.90 6.17
C PRO A 199 23.76 2.48 5.79
N GLU A 200 24.11 1.52 6.65
CA GLU A 200 23.69 0.11 6.61
C GLU A 200 22.15 -0.02 6.83
N ASP A 201 21.42 1.05 6.52
CA ASP A 201 19.99 1.23 6.44
C ASP A 201 19.58 1.28 4.94
N GLY A 202 20.33 0.57 4.10
CA GLY A 202 20.15 0.50 2.66
C GLY A 202 18.82 -0.16 2.33
N GLU A 203 17.86 0.68 1.92
CA GLU A 203 16.51 0.30 1.57
C GLU A 203 16.49 -0.98 0.73
N GLU A 204 15.74 -1.99 1.19
CA GLU A 204 15.40 -3.09 0.33
C GLU A 204 14.46 -2.55 -0.75
N GLY A 205 15.06 -2.23 -1.89
CA GLY A 205 14.39 -1.93 -3.14
C GLY A 205 13.32 -2.96 -3.48
N TRP A 206 12.46 -2.63 -4.43
CA TRP A 206 11.37 -3.54 -4.82
C TRP A 206 11.94 -4.93 -5.12
N LYS A 207 11.37 -5.94 -4.48
CA LYS A 207 11.71 -7.35 -4.67
C LYS A 207 10.48 -8.10 -5.14
N ASN A 208 10.66 -8.97 -6.13
CA ASN A 208 9.59 -9.88 -6.57
C ASN A 208 9.34 -10.97 -5.50
N SER A 209 8.35 -11.83 -5.75
CA SER A 209 8.01 -12.97 -4.89
C SER A 209 9.15 -13.96 -4.68
N GLU A 210 10.15 -13.94 -5.56
CA GLU A 210 11.34 -14.82 -5.55
C GLU A 210 12.55 -14.15 -4.86
N GLY A 211 12.42 -12.89 -4.45
CA GLY A 211 13.44 -12.14 -3.71
C GLY A 211 14.44 -11.38 -4.58
N GLU A 212 14.28 -11.39 -5.90
CA GLU A 212 15.12 -10.68 -6.86
C GLU A 212 14.74 -9.19 -6.92
N ARG A 213 15.75 -8.32 -7.02
CA ARG A 213 15.62 -6.86 -7.13
C ARG A 213 15.65 -6.41 -8.59
N LEU A 214 15.15 -5.20 -8.87
CA LEU A 214 15.31 -4.54 -10.18
C LEU A 214 16.78 -4.44 -10.63
N ARG A 215 17.69 -4.21 -9.68
CA ARG A 215 19.15 -4.16 -9.93
C ARG A 215 19.71 -5.48 -10.45
N ASP A 216 19.11 -6.60 -10.09
CA ASP A 216 19.53 -7.93 -10.56
C ASP A 216 19.24 -8.12 -12.06
N PHE A 217 18.29 -7.34 -12.59
CA PHE A 217 17.99 -7.24 -14.02
C PHE A 217 18.75 -6.10 -14.73
N GLY A 218 19.75 -5.51 -14.06
CA GLY A 218 20.55 -4.41 -14.61
C GLY A 218 19.79 -3.07 -14.70
N VAL A 219 18.67 -2.94 -13.98
CA VAL A 219 17.93 -1.68 -13.87
C VAL A 219 18.44 -0.92 -12.65
N GLU A 220 19.14 0.18 -12.88
CA GLU A 220 19.59 1.09 -11.82
C GLU A 220 18.36 1.70 -11.14
N GLU A 221 18.17 1.36 -9.87
CA GLU A 221 17.03 1.83 -9.04
C GLU A 221 17.19 3.32 -8.64
N ASP A 222 18.39 3.86 -8.87
CA ASP A 222 18.85 5.18 -8.42
C ASP A 222 18.75 6.24 -9.54
N VAL A 223 18.22 5.88 -10.72
CA VAL A 223 18.02 6.85 -11.81
C VAL A 223 16.83 7.73 -11.47
N GLU A 224 17.13 8.96 -11.02
CA GLU A 224 16.18 10.04 -10.81
C GLU A 224 15.41 10.35 -12.12
N PHE A 225 14.26 9.71 -12.30
CA PHE A 225 13.40 9.92 -13.48
C PHE A 225 12.56 11.22 -13.38
N TYR A 226 12.86 12.11 -12.43
CA TYR A 226 12.02 13.28 -12.11
C TYR A 226 12.82 14.54 -11.77
N GLU A 227 13.69 15.01 -12.65
CA GLU A 227 14.20 16.40 -12.54
C GLU A 227 13.18 17.45 -13.04
N GLU A 228 12.01 17.06 -13.58
CA GLU A 228 11.13 18.02 -14.27
C GLU A 228 9.63 17.93 -13.94
N ASP A 229 9.26 17.69 -12.68
CA ASP A 229 7.86 17.80 -12.22
C ASP A 229 7.55 19.21 -11.66
N ILE A 230 7.80 20.25 -12.46
CA ILE A 230 7.36 21.62 -12.14
C ILE A 230 5.84 21.68 -12.36
N PRO A 231 5.01 22.01 -11.35
CA PRO A 231 3.56 22.06 -11.52
C PRO A 231 3.19 23.09 -12.60
N LEU A 232 2.26 22.70 -13.49
CA LEU A 232 1.83 23.51 -14.65
C LEU A 232 1.48 24.96 -14.29
N ALA A 233 0.94 25.18 -13.09
CA ALA A 233 0.64 26.51 -12.57
C ALA A 233 1.89 27.42 -12.49
N ILE A 234 3.03 26.89 -12.05
CA ILE A 234 4.30 27.64 -11.98
C ILE A 234 4.84 27.92 -13.39
N LEU A 235 4.72 26.96 -14.31
CA LEU A 235 5.11 27.15 -15.71
C LEU A 235 4.25 28.22 -16.41
N MET A 236 2.94 28.23 -16.15
CA MET A 236 2.02 29.26 -16.67
C MET A 236 2.33 30.64 -16.09
N GLN A 237 2.67 30.71 -14.80
CA GLN A 237 3.01 31.97 -14.13
C GLN A 237 4.35 32.54 -14.62
N GLN A 238 5.37 31.68 -14.83
CA GLN A 238 6.64 32.09 -15.43
C GLN A 238 6.48 32.56 -16.89
N LYS A 239 5.60 31.90 -17.67
CA LYS A 239 5.28 32.31 -19.04
C LYS A 239 4.60 33.67 -19.07
N ALA A 240 3.71 33.96 -18.13
CA ALA A 240 3.03 35.25 -18.02
C ALA A 240 3.96 36.39 -17.59
N GLN A 241 5.02 36.11 -16.83
CA GLN A 241 6.02 37.12 -16.42
C GLN A 241 7.07 37.43 -17.48
N ARG A 242 7.21 36.58 -18.51
CA ARG A 242 8.16 36.76 -19.62
C ARG A 242 7.58 37.49 -20.83
N GLN A 243 6.28 37.81 -20.83
CA GLN A 243 5.61 38.64 -21.84
C GLN A 243 5.40 40.05 -21.28
#